data_AF-A0A2A5AAY3-F1
#
_entry.id   AF-A0A2A5AAY3-F1
#
_cell.length_a   1.000
_cell.length_b   1.000
_cell.length_c   1.000
_cell.angle_alpha   90.00
_cell.angle_beta   90.00
_cell.angle_gamma   90.00
#
_symmetry.space_group_name_H-M   'P 1'
#
loop_
_entity.id
_entity.type
_entity.pdbx_description
1 polymer ?
#
loop_
_entity_poly.entity_id
_entity_poly.type
_entity_poly.pdbx_seq_one_letter_code
_entity_poly.pdbx_strand_id
1 'polypeptide(L)'
;MKVLLFLLITSLSYSAYYKTVTSILIEGIKLERKKDFISAEKLYREFLLFNATHSLSYKIEKRLKNLPERWAQDKKTGCKLLYKNPAFSLSFSWSGKCLNGFGEGQGELLINKNNRLILKYVGDLQNGKLHGQGKNYKDGIMLVYSGQFINGQENGFGIAYRVDGSKWYEGPWKNGQPHGIGKDFNTKNEVIYEGRFIHGNRKEPKTQK
;
A
#
# COMPACT_ATOMS: atom_id res chain seq x y z
N MET A 1 -25.73 1.72 20.24
CA MET A 1 -25.96 0.70 19.19
C MET A 1 -24.67 0.00 18.68
N LYS A 2 -23.62 -0.13 19.51
CA LYS A 2 -22.42 -0.95 19.23
C LYS A 2 -22.13 -2.03 20.29
N VAL A 3 -22.96 -2.10 21.34
CA VAL A 3 -22.82 -3.08 22.44
C VAL A 3 -23.74 -4.30 22.24
N LEU A 4 -24.79 -4.19 21.41
CA LEU A 4 -25.70 -5.32 21.12
C LEU A 4 -25.24 -6.29 20.02
N LEU A 5 -24.23 -5.95 19.22
CA LEU A 5 -23.65 -6.90 18.25
C LEU A 5 -22.59 -7.82 18.90
N PHE A 6 -22.18 -7.54 20.14
CA PHE A 6 -21.18 -8.31 20.87
C PHE A 6 -21.77 -9.54 21.61
N LEU A 7 -23.11 -9.63 21.70
CA LEU A 7 -23.80 -10.71 22.42
C LEU A 7 -24.46 -11.75 21.51
N LEU A 8 -24.32 -11.64 20.18
CA LEU A 8 -24.81 -12.66 19.23
C LEU A 8 -23.74 -13.65 18.76
N ILE A 9 -22.48 -13.49 19.17
CA ILE A 9 -21.38 -14.42 18.84
C ILE A 9 -20.94 -15.27 20.05
N THR A 10 -21.45 -14.99 21.25
CA THR A 10 -21.11 -15.77 22.46
C THR A 10 -21.98 -17.01 22.69
N SER A 11 -22.82 -17.44 21.74
CA SER A 11 -23.63 -18.65 21.87
C SER A 11 -23.09 -19.89 21.14
N LEU A 12 -21.97 -19.76 20.41
CA LEU A 12 -21.27 -20.96 19.94
C LEU A 12 -20.63 -21.63 21.15
N SER A 13 -21.04 -22.85 21.45
CA SER A 13 -20.33 -23.69 22.41
C SER A 13 -18.84 -23.71 22.02
N TYR A 14 -17.95 -23.79 23.02
CA TYR A 14 -16.50 -23.91 22.79
C TYR A 14 -16.14 -24.97 21.72
N SER A 15 -16.94 -26.04 21.66
CA SER A 15 -16.91 -27.09 20.62
C SER A 15 -17.27 -26.58 19.22
N ALA A 16 -18.34 -25.79 19.07
CA ALA A 16 -18.76 -25.21 17.79
C ALA A 16 -17.76 -24.17 17.26
N TYR A 17 -17.15 -23.39 18.16
CA TYR A 17 -16.05 -22.48 17.83
C TYR A 17 -14.84 -23.25 17.27
N TYR A 18 -14.38 -24.30 17.96
CA TYR A 18 -13.23 -25.11 17.52
C TYR A 18 -13.48 -25.85 16.20
N LYS A 19 -14.70 -26.37 15.99
CA LYS A 19 -15.11 -26.99 14.71
C LYS A 19 -15.06 -26.00 13.54
N THR A 20 -15.52 -24.77 13.74
CA THR A 20 -15.49 -23.72 12.72
C THR A 20 -14.04 -23.34 12.37
N VAL A 21 -13.21 -23.15 13.40
CA VAL A 21 -11.79 -22.82 13.28
C VAL A 21 -11.01 -23.88 12.51
N THR A 22 -11.19 -25.15 12.86
CA THR A 22 -10.49 -26.27 12.22
C THR A 22 -10.94 -26.47 10.77
N SER A 23 -12.23 -26.29 10.48
CA SER A 23 -12.77 -26.35 9.12
C SER A 23 -12.13 -25.32 8.19
N ILE A 24 -12.01 -24.06 8.63
CA ILE A 24 -11.36 -22.99 7.88
C ILE A 24 -9.91 -23.34 7.55
N LEU A 25 -9.14 -23.85 8.52
CA LEU A 25 -7.75 -24.23 8.29
C LEU A 25 -7.61 -25.37 7.28
N ILE A 26 -8.46 -26.39 7.40
CA ILE A 26 -8.48 -27.55 6.49
C ILE A 26 -8.78 -27.07 5.07
N GLU A 27 -9.78 -26.22 4.91
CA GLU A 27 -10.18 -25.72 3.59
C GLU A 27 -9.10 -24.83 2.97
N GLY A 28 -8.48 -23.95 3.77
CA GLY A 28 -7.32 -23.17 3.33
C GLY A 28 -6.18 -24.06 2.82
N ILE A 29 -5.86 -25.15 3.52
CA ILE A 29 -4.81 -26.10 3.12
C ILE A 29 -5.20 -26.87 1.84
N LYS A 30 -6.49 -27.19 1.65
CA LYS A 30 -6.95 -27.81 0.40
C LYS A 30 -6.81 -26.85 -0.77
N LEU A 31 -7.13 -25.57 -0.58
CA LEU A 31 -6.98 -24.53 -1.59
C LEU A 31 -5.50 -24.33 -1.95
N GLU A 32 -4.60 -24.28 -0.97
CA GLU A 32 -3.14 -24.26 -1.19
C GLU A 32 -2.68 -25.47 -2.02
N ARG A 33 -3.15 -26.69 -1.72
CA ARG A 33 -2.81 -27.90 -2.49
C ARG A 33 -3.31 -27.84 -3.93
N LYS A 34 -4.44 -27.17 -4.18
CA LYS A 34 -4.97 -26.88 -5.52
C LYS A 34 -4.29 -25.68 -6.19
N LYS A 35 -3.29 -25.06 -5.55
CA LYS A 35 -2.62 -23.82 -5.99
C LYS A 35 -3.54 -22.60 -6.07
N ASP A 36 -4.69 -22.63 -5.41
CA ASP A 36 -5.59 -21.48 -5.26
C ASP A 36 -5.20 -20.65 -4.02
N PHE A 37 -4.05 -19.99 -4.11
CA PHE A 37 -3.50 -19.20 -3.01
C PHE A 37 -4.34 -17.96 -2.70
N ILE A 38 -5.13 -17.47 -3.66
CA ILE A 38 -6.03 -16.32 -3.50
C ILE A 38 -7.15 -16.69 -2.52
N SER A 39 -7.85 -17.79 -2.80
CA SER A 39 -8.95 -18.25 -1.94
C SER A 39 -8.42 -18.68 -0.57
N ALA A 40 -7.25 -19.34 -0.52
CA ALA A 40 -6.61 -19.74 0.74
C ALA A 40 -6.27 -18.54 1.63
N GLU A 41 -5.60 -17.52 1.08
CA GLU A 41 -5.21 -16.32 1.82
C GLU A 41 -6.44 -15.54 2.31
N LYS A 42 -7.49 -15.41 1.47
CA LYS A 42 -8.75 -14.77 1.86
C LYS A 42 -9.35 -15.46 3.11
N LEU A 43 -9.45 -16.78 3.07
CA LEU A 43 -10.00 -17.58 4.15
C LEU A 43 -9.17 -17.45 5.44
N TYR A 44 -7.84 -17.47 5.34
CA TYR A 44 -6.95 -17.24 6.49
C TYR A 44 -7.05 -15.83 7.08
N ARG A 45 -7.30 -14.81 6.28
CA ARG A 45 -7.50 -13.45 6.77
C ARG A 45 -8.86 -13.25 7.43
N GLU A 46 -9.91 -13.85 6.88
CA GLU A 46 -11.24 -13.91 7.53
C GLU A 46 -11.14 -14.59 8.90
N PHE A 47 -10.32 -15.64 9.00
CA PHE A 47 -10.04 -16.30 10.26
C PHE A 47 -9.36 -15.39 11.31
N LEU A 48 -8.34 -14.62 10.92
CA LEU A 48 -7.62 -13.73 11.85
C LEU A 48 -8.52 -12.64 12.45
N LEU A 49 -9.64 -12.31 11.80
CA LEU A 49 -10.63 -11.38 12.33
C LEU A 49 -11.45 -11.97 13.50
N PHE A 50 -11.36 -13.28 13.76
CA PHE A 50 -12.23 -14.00 14.70
C PHE A 50 -11.62 -14.22 16.11
N ASN A 51 -10.65 -13.41 16.54
CA ASN A 51 -9.99 -13.51 17.88
C ASN A 51 -9.45 -14.91 18.22
N ALA A 52 -8.75 -15.54 17.27
CA ALA A 52 -8.06 -16.80 17.53
C ALA A 52 -6.99 -16.66 18.62
N THR A 53 -6.69 -17.78 19.31
CA THR A 53 -5.63 -17.80 20.33
C THR A 53 -4.29 -17.38 19.73
N HIS A 54 -3.42 -16.73 20.53
CA HIS A 54 -2.12 -16.24 20.10
C HIS A 54 -1.30 -17.29 19.29
N SER A 55 -1.31 -18.54 19.73
CA SER A 55 -0.60 -19.65 19.06
C SER A 55 -1.14 -19.94 17.65
N LEU A 56 -2.45 -19.84 17.46
CA LEU A 56 -3.08 -20.14 16.18
C LEU A 56 -2.96 -18.97 15.19
N SER A 57 -3.13 -17.74 15.69
CA SER A 57 -2.86 -16.52 14.92
C SER A 57 -1.43 -16.52 14.38
N TYR A 58 -0.44 -16.86 15.22
CA TYR A 58 0.96 -16.97 14.82
C TYR A 58 1.18 -18.02 13.71
N LYS A 59 0.57 -19.21 13.81
CA LYS A 59 0.69 -20.26 12.78
C LYS A 59 0.14 -19.80 11.43
N ILE A 60 -0.97 -19.05 11.44
CA ILE A 60 -1.59 -18.55 10.22
C ILE A 60 -0.78 -17.40 9.62
N GLU A 61 -0.29 -16.48 10.44
CA GLU A 61 0.63 -15.43 9.97
C GLU A 61 1.88 -16.04 9.33
N LYS A 62 2.43 -17.10 9.91
CA LYS A 62 3.58 -17.83 9.32
C LYS A 62 3.24 -18.44 7.96
N ARG A 63 2.03 -19.02 7.80
CA ARG A 63 1.56 -19.52 6.49
C ARG A 63 1.41 -18.40 5.48
N LEU A 64 0.74 -17.31 5.86
CA LEU A 64 0.56 -16.12 5.01
C LEU A 64 1.89 -15.57 4.50
N LYS A 65 2.94 -15.57 5.34
CA LYS A 65 4.30 -15.15 4.96
C LYS A 65 4.99 -16.08 3.95
N ASN A 66 4.59 -17.36 3.90
CA ASN A 66 5.19 -18.37 3.03
C ASN A 66 4.40 -18.59 1.73
N LEU A 67 3.27 -17.91 1.54
CA LEU A 67 2.56 -17.96 0.26
C LEU A 67 3.43 -17.37 -0.87
N PRO A 68 3.33 -17.92 -2.09
CA PRO A 68 4.10 -17.42 -3.21
C PRO A 68 3.76 -15.95 -3.48
N GLU A 69 4.78 -15.17 -3.82
CA GLU A 69 4.62 -13.75 -4.09
C GLU A 69 3.67 -13.51 -5.28
N ARG A 70 2.62 -12.72 -5.05
CA ARG A 70 1.67 -12.31 -6.07
C ARG A 70 1.92 -10.87 -6.45
N TRP A 71 2.16 -10.61 -7.72
CA TRP A 71 2.22 -9.23 -8.21
C TRP A 71 0.83 -8.59 -8.16
N ALA A 72 0.77 -7.28 -7.89
CA ALA A 72 -0.44 -6.55 -8.28
C ALA A 72 -0.62 -6.68 -9.78
N GLN A 73 -1.86 -6.86 -10.20
CA GLN A 73 -2.14 -7.16 -11.58
C GLN A 73 -3.41 -6.45 -12.00
N ASP A 74 -3.37 -5.83 -13.17
CA ASP A 74 -4.57 -5.39 -13.85
C ASP A 74 -5.36 -6.62 -14.30
N LYS A 75 -6.58 -6.79 -13.79
CA LYS A 75 -7.41 -7.97 -14.08
C LYS A 75 -7.84 -8.04 -15.54
N LYS A 76 -7.90 -6.92 -16.25
CA LYS A 76 -8.34 -6.86 -17.65
C LYS A 76 -7.21 -7.25 -18.58
N THR A 77 -6.00 -6.76 -18.33
CA THR A 77 -4.87 -6.88 -19.25
C THR A 77 -3.85 -7.92 -18.81
N GLY A 78 -3.88 -8.33 -17.54
CA GLY A 78 -2.88 -9.22 -16.96
C GLY A 78 -1.54 -8.52 -16.66
N CYS A 79 -1.43 -7.21 -16.82
CA CYS A 79 -0.20 -6.47 -16.58
C CYS A 79 0.16 -6.46 -15.11
N LYS A 80 1.40 -6.84 -14.79
CA LYS A 80 1.95 -6.79 -13.44
C LYS A 80 2.36 -5.36 -13.10
N LEU A 81 1.99 -4.96 -11.89
CA LEU A 81 2.06 -3.60 -11.37
C LEU A 81 2.59 -3.64 -9.92
N LEU A 82 2.96 -2.45 -9.46
CA LEU A 82 3.22 -1.99 -8.11
C LEU A 82 3.08 -3.03 -6.96
N TYR A 83 4.19 -3.28 -6.26
CA TYR A 83 4.34 -4.14 -5.06
C TYR A 83 3.89 -5.61 -5.21
N LYS A 84 4.28 -6.41 -4.21
CA LYS A 84 3.93 -7.82 -4.07
C LYS A 84 2.89 -7.99 -2.97
N ASN A 85 2.04 -9.00 -3.11
CA ASN A 85 0.99 -9.41 -2.18
C ASN A 85 -0.01 -8.28 -1.82
N PRO A 86 -0.65 -7.63 -2.82
CA PRO A 86 -1.62 -6.58 -2.52
C PRO A 86 -2.87 -7.15 -1.85
N ALA A 87 -3.49 -6.41 -0.93
CA ALA A 87 -4.74 -6.84 -0.30
C ALA A 87 -5.83 -7.14 -1.34
N PHE A 88 -6.66 -8.17 -1.11
CA PHE A 88 -7.72 -8.60 -2.05
C PHE A 88 -8.78 -7.54 -2.35
N SER A 89 -8.98 -6.60 -1.42
CA SER A 89 -9.88 -5.47 -1.63
C SER A 89 -9.36 -4.48 -2.67
N LEU A 90 -8.09 -4.59 -3.08
CA LEU A 90 -7.47 -3.73 -4.06
C LEU A 90 -7.64 -4.26 -5.49
N SER A 91 -8.00 -3.38 -6.40
CA SER A 91 -7.90 -3.61 -7.84
C SER A 91 -7.05 -2.52 -8.49
N PHE A 92 -6.38 -2.89 -9.57
CA PHE A 92 -5.39 -2.08 -10.25
C PHE A 92 -5.79 -1.95 -11.71
N SER A 93 -5.56 -0.78 -12.30
CA SER A 93 -5.74 -0.55 -13.73
C SER A 93 -4.62 0.33 -14.24
N TRP A 94 -4.05 -0.04 -15.40
CA TRP A 94 -2.94 0.69 -16.02
C TRP A 94 -3.30 1.05 -17.44
N SER A 95 -3.20 2.35 -17.78
CA SER A 95 -3.54 2.83 -19.13
C SER A 95 -2.36 2.82 -20.12
N GLY A 96 -1.13 2.63 -19.63
CA GLY A 96 0.07 2.66 -20.45
C GLY A 96 0.42 1.32 -21.09
N LYS A 97 1.65 1.19 -21.57
CA LYS A 97 2.12 -0.03 -22.24
C LYS A 97 2.32 -1.17 -21.25
N CYS A 98 2.24 -2.39 -21.76
CA CYS A 98 2.47 -3.61 -21.01
C CYS A 98 3.53 -4.45 -21.72
N LEU A 99 4.79 -4.31 -21.32
CA LEU A 99 5.92 -4.97 -21.96
C LEU A 99 6.41 -6.11 -21.07
N ASN A 100 6.62 -7.28 -21.66
CA ASN A 100 7.05 -8.50 -20.95
C ASN A 100 6.17 -8.85 -19.74
N GLY A 101 4.87 -8.49 -19.80
CA GLY A 101 3.90 -8.70 -18.73
C GLY A 101 3.97 -7.69 -17.58
N PHE A 102 4.74 -6.60 -17.70
CA PHE A 102 4.85 -5.52 -16.72
C PHE A 102 4.38 -4.18 -17.29
N GLY A 103 3.79 -3.33 -16.46
CA GLY A 103 3.48 -1.95 -16.84
C GLY A 103 4.76 -1.17 -17.13
N GLU A 104 4.79 -0.46 -18.26
CA GLU A 104 5.98 0.24 -18.77
C GLU A 104 5.62 1.57 -19.44
N GLY A 105 6.50 2.56 -19.29
CA GLY A 105 6.40 3.89 -19.88
C GLY A 105 5.30 4.75 -19.28
N GLN A 106 4.91 5.81 -20.00
CA GLN A 106 3.93 6.78 -19.54
C GLN A 106 2.52 6.20 -19.48
N GLY A 107 1.77 6.60 -18.45
CA GLY A 107 0.36 6.29 -18.34
C GLY A 107 -0.23 6.70 -16.98
N GLU A 108 -1.44 6.20 -16.73
CA GLU A 108 -2.17 6.39 -15.50
C GLU A 108 -2.38 5.04 -14.81
N LEU A 109 -1.95 4.97 -13.55
CA LEU A 109 -2.18 3.84 -12.64
C LEU A 109 -3.29 4.21 -11.67
N LEU A 110 -4.38 3.43 -11.68
CA LEU A 110 -5.50 3.57 -10.75
C LEU A 110 -5.50 2.41 -9.76
N ILE A 111 -5.60 2.75 -8.47
CA ILE A 111 -5.76 1.78 -7.38
C ILE A 111 -7.11 2.03 -6.72
N ASN A 112 -8.00 1.05 -6.84
CA ASN A 112 -9.29 1.08 -6.19
C ASN A 112 -9.29 0.16 -4.97
N LYS A 113 -9.98 0.54 -3.91
CA LYS A 113 -10.30 -0.32 -2.77
C LYS A 113 -11.82 -0.45 -2.68
N ASN A 114 -12.34 -1.67 -2.77
CA ASN A 114 -13.79 -1.92 -2.76
C ASN A 114 -14.54 -1.03 -3.77
N ASN A 115 -14.05 -0.96 -5.01
CA ASN A 115 -14.59 -0.15 -6.10
C ASN A 115 -14.56 1.39 -5.89
N ARG A 116 -13.88 1.87 -4.85
CA ARG A 116 -13.59 3.29 -4.67
C ARG A 116 -12.15 3.59 -5.07
N LEU A 117 -11.94 4.58 -5.93
CA LEU A 117 -10.60 5.07 -6.28
C LEU A 117 -9.95 5.70 -5.04
N ILE A 118 -8.82 5.13 -4.61
CA ILE A 118 -8.09 5.62 -3.42
C ILE A 118 -6.75 6.26 -3.77
N LEU A 119 -6.16 5.87 -4.91
CA LEU A 119 -4.90 6.42 -5.41
C LEU A 119 -4.92 6.45 -6.93
N LYS A 120 -4.45 7.55 -7.48
CA LYS A 120 -4.12 7.69 -8.91
C LYS A 120 -2.67 8.16 -9.02
N TYR A 121 -1.90 7.51 -9.88
CA TYR A 121 -0.57 7.96 -10.28
C TYR A 121 -0.57 8.27 -11.77
N VAL A 122 0.05 9.39 -12.15
CA VAL A 122 0.28 9.78 -13.54
C VAL A 122 1.77 9.96 -13.73
N GLY A 123 2.37 9.18 -14.63
CA GLY A 123 3.82 9.23 -14.87
C GLY A 123 4.32 7.95 -15.52
N ASP A 124 5.63 7.72 -15.39
CA ASP A 124 6.30 6.55 -15.96
C ASP A 124 6.27 5.33 -15.03
N LEU A 125 5.98 4.16 -15.59
CA LEU A 125 6.31 2.88 -14.98
C LEU A 125 7.55 2.26 -15.63
N GLN A 126 8.36 1.58 -14.82
CA GLN A 126 9.42 0.71 -15.29
C GLN A 126 9.32 -0.64 -14.56
N ASN A 127 9.20 -1.74 -15.31
CA ASN A 127 8.98 -3.08 -14.78
C ASN A 127 7.84 -3.13 -13.74
N GLY A 128 6.75 -2.43 -14.02
CA GLY A 128 5.55 -2.35 -13.20
C GLY A 128 5.65 -1.41 -11.99
N LYS A 129 6.77 -0.73 -11.76
CA LYS A 129 6.98 0.17 -10.60
C LYS A 129 7.02 1.63 -11.03
N LEU A 130 6.56 2.54 -10.17
CA LEU A 130 6.69 3.98 -10.41
C LEU A 130 8.17 4.34 -10.63
N HIS A 131 8.46 5.09 -11.69
CA HIS A 131 9.81 5.47 -12.07
C HIS A 131 9.80 6.85 -12.74
N GLY A 132 10.96 7.51 -12.82
CA GLY A 132 11.09 8.77 -13.56
C GLY A 132 10.24 9.88 -12.94
N GLN A 133 9.67 10.75 -13.78
CA GLN A 133 8.81 11.84 -13.30
C GLN A 133 7.37 11.36 -13.14
N GLY A 134 6.71 11.78 -12.07
CA GLY A 134 5.30 11.47 -11.89
C GLY A 134 4.59 12.30 -10.83
N LYS A 135 3.28 12.08 -10.75
CA LYS A 135 2.37 12.74 -9.81
C LYS A 135 1.50 11.72 -9.11
N ASN A 136 1.48 11.76 -7.79
CA ASN A 136 0.59 10.94 -6.96
C ASN A 136 -0.60 11.78 -6.49
N TYR A 137 -1.80 11.22 -6.64
CA TYR A 137 -3.06 11.81 -6.22
C TYR A 137 -3.77 10.88 -5.23
N LYS A 138 -4.18 11.42 -4.09
CA LYS A 138 -5.04 10.74 -3.13
C LYS A 138 -6.51 10.92 -3.52
N ASP A 139 -7.30 9.85 -3.34
CA ASP A 139 -8.72 9.77 -3.74
C ASP A 139 -8.94 10.12 -5.23
N GLY A 140 -7.90 9.96 -6.07
CA GLY A 140 -7.93 10.25 -7.51
C GLY A 140 -7.83 11.73 -7.89
N ILE A 141 -7.96 12.65 -6.93
CA ILE A 141 -8.13 14.09 -7.21
C ILE A 141 -7.10 14.98 -6.51
N MET A 142 -6.70 14.65 -5.29
CA MET A 142 -5.89 15.53 -4.46
C MET A 142 -4.41 15.25 -4.69
N LEU A 143 -3.71 16.14 -5.37
CA LEU A 143 -2.26 16.02 -5.58
C LEU A 143 -1.55 16.00 -4.23
N VAL A 144 -0.78 14.95 -3.96
CA VAL A 144 -0.02 14.80 -2.70
C VAL A 144 1.49 14.85 -2.94
N TYR A 145 1.94 14.49 -4.14
CA TYR A 145 3.35 14.55 -4.53
C TYR A 145 3.50 14.75 -6.03
N SER A 146 4.49 15.53 -6.42
CA SER A 146 4.95 15.71 -7.81
C SER A 146 6.47 15.71 -7.81
N GLY A 147 7.08 14.79 -8.53
CA GLY A 147 8.54 14.69 -8.58
C GLY A 147 9.02 13.35 -9.10
N GLN A 148 10.25 13.02 -8.73
CA GLN A 148 10.94 11.84 -9.20
C GLN A 148 10.62 10.58 -8.38
N PHE A 149 10.59 9.44 -9.06
CA PHE A 149 10.36 8.12 -8.47
C PHE A 149 11.46 7.16 -8.91
N ILE A 150 11.87 6.28 -8.01
CA ILE A 150 12.73 5.14 -8.30
C ILE A 150 12.16 3.92 -7.59
N ASN A 151 11.90 2.84 -8.35
CA ASN A 151 11.40 1.57 -7.82
C ASN A 151 10.14 1.69 -6.95
N GLY A 152 9.22 2.60 -7.30
CA GLY A 152 7.95 2.78 -6.59
C GLY A 152 8.03 3.69 -5.35
N GLN A 153 9.15 4.39 -5.13
CA GLN A 153 9.34 5.33 -4.01
C GLN A 153 9.79 6.70 -4.52
N GLU A 154 9.33 7.76 -3.85
CA GLU A 154 9.78 9.12 -4.08
C GLU A 154 11.30 9.20 -3.85
N ASN A 155 12.03 9.70 -4.84
CA ASN A 155 13.48 9.82 -4.83
C ASN A 155 13.88 11.01 -5.70
N GLY A 156 15.03 11.63 -5.49
CA GLY A 156 15.43 12.81 -6.29
C GLY A 156 14.61 14.05 -5.90
N PHE A 157 14.49 15.05 -6.77
CA PHE A 157 13.77 16.28 -6.41
C PHE A 157 12.25 16.10 -6.52
N GLY A 158 11.50 16.68 -5.57
CA GLY A 158 10.05 16.66 -5.60
C GLY A 158 9.39 17.62 -4.62
N ILE A 159 8.10 17.84 -4.86
CA ILE A 159 7.23 18.71 -4.07
C ILE A 159 6.10 17.86 -3.50
N ALA A 160 5.85 18.01 -2.21
CA ALA A 160 4.73 17.37 -1.54
C ALA A 160 3.74 18.39 -0.98
N TYR A 161 2.46 18.00 -0.98
CA TYR A 161 1.32 18.89 -0.79
C TYR A 161 0.43 18.43 0.35
N ARG A 162 -0.20 19.40 1.02
CA ARG A 162 -1.23 19.17 2.04
C ARG A 162 -2.58 18.94 1.39
N VAL A 163 -3.57 18.63 2.23
CA VAL A 163 -4.96 18.43 1.82
C VAL A 163 -5.57 19.70 1.20
N ASP A 164 -5.17 20.87 1.68
CA ASP A 164 -5.61 22.17 1.15
C ASP A 164 -4.89 22.58 -0.16
N GLY A 165 -3.97 21.75 -0.66
CA GLY A 165 -3.17 22.02 -1.85
C GLY A 165 -1.94 22.89 -1.61
N SER A 166 -1.72 23.40 -0.39
CA SER A 166 -0.48 24.10 -0.05
C SER A 166 0.72 23.14 -0.08
N LYS A 167 1.89 23.62 -0.50
CA LYS A 167 3.13 22.85 -0.38
C LYS A 167 3.43 22.66 1.10
N TRP A 168 3.84 21.47 1.52
CA TRP A 168 4.49 21.29 2.82
C TRP A 168 5.99 21.05 2.69
N TYR A 169 6.46 20.55 1.55
CA TYR A 169 7.88 20.36 1.31
C TYR A 169 8.25 20.51 -0.16
N GLU A 170 9.43 21.07 -0.41
CA GLU A 170 10.09 21.13 -1.72
C GLU A 170 11.58 20.85 -1.54
N GLY A 171 12.10 19.84 -2.24
CA GLY A 171 13.51 19.49 -2.13
C GLY A 171 13.81 18.05 -2.52
N PRO A 172 15.01 17.55 -2.16
CA PRO A 172 15.40 16.18 -2.42
C PRO A 172 14.62 15.16 -1.57
N TRP A 173 14.41 13.99 -2.14
CA TRP A 173 13.76 12.83 -1.57
C TRP A 173 14.68 11.63 -1.67
N LYS A 174 14.62 10.76 -0.68
CA LYS A 174 15.30 9.48 -0.69
C LYS A 174 14.43 8.45 0.00
N ASN A 175 14.08 7.38 -0.73
CA ASN A 175 13.27 6.28 -0.22
C ASN A 175 11.97 6.74 0.46
N GLY A 176 11.20 7.61 -0.22
CA GLY A 176 9.90 8.08 0.27
C GLY A 176 9.95 9.15 1.35
N GLN A 177 11.13 9.72 1.65
CA GLN A 177 11.29 10.70 2.73
C GLN A 177 12.06 11.94 2.26
N PRO A 178 11.69 13.15 2.73
CA PRO A 178 12.51 14.34 2.58
C PRO A 178 13.97 14.12 3.02
N HIS A 179 14.90 14.61 2.22
CA HIS A 179 16.33 14.41 2.40
C HIS A 179 17.14 15.60 1.85
N GLY A 180 18.40 15.74 2.25
CA GLY A 180 19.28 16.79 1.69
C GLY A 180 18.85 18.20 2.08
N ILE A 181 19.17 19.20 1.27
CA ILE A 181 18.79 20.60 1.53
C ILE A 181 17.45 20.89 0.84
N GLY A 182 16.44 21.30 1.61
CA GLY A 182 15.10 21.58 1.10
C GLY A 182 14.36 22.64 1.91
N LYS A 183 13.11 22.91 1.53
CA LYS A 183 12.25 23.94 2.09
C LYS A 183 10.97 23.34 2.66
N ASP A 184 10.60 23.75 3.87
CA ASP A 184 9.30 23.49 4.49
C ASP A 184 8.46 24.76 4.44
N PHE A 185 7.17 24.61 4.23
CA PHE A 185 6.25 25.72 4.01
C PHE A 185 5.07 25.65 4.98
N ASN A 186 4.50 26.77 5.39
CA ASN A 186 3.21 26.77 6.09
C ASN A 186 2.02 26.64 5.12
N THR A 187 0.79 26.70 5.63
CA THR A 187 -0.44 26.62 4.82
C THR A 187 -0.67 27.83 3.91
N LYS A 188 0.04 28.94 4.12
CA LYS A 188 0.04 30.12 3.24
C LYS A 188 1.11 30.03 2.14
N ASN A 189 1.80 28.89 2.01
CA ASN A 189 2.93 28.68 1.13
C ASN A 189 4.15 29.58 1.42
N GLU A 190 4.30 30.07 2.65
CA GLU A 190 5.49 30.80 3.09
C GLU A 190 6.55 29.81 3.59
N VAL A 191 7.82 30.03 3.24
CA VAL A 191 8.93 29.19 3.72
C VAL A 191 9.13 29.43 5.22
N ILE A 192 8.95 28.38 6.02
CA ILE A 192 9.14 28.42 7.48
C ILE A 192 10.43 27.74 7.92
N TYR A 193 11.09 27.02 7.02
CA TYR A 193 12.40 26.43 7.24
C TYR A 193 13.07 26.15 5.90
N GLU A 194 14.35 26.49 5.81
CA GLU A 194 15.23 26.11 4.71
C GLU A 194 16.51 25.52 5.31
N GLY A 195 16.79 24.26 5.00
CA GLY A 195 17.90 23.57 5.64
C GLY A 195 17.93 22.06 5.38
N ARG A 196 18.69 21.34 6.19
CA ARG A 196 18.97 19.92 5.99
C ARG A 196 17.87 19.02 6.54
N PHE A 197 17.43 18.06 5.74
CA PHE A 197 16.52 16.99 6.12
C PHE A 197 17.24 15.64 6.15
N ILE A 198 16.99 14.84 7.19
CA ILE A 198 17.45 13.46 7.30
C ILE A 198 16.29 12.60 7.78
N HIS A 199 15.93 11.59 7.00
CA HIS A 199 14.80 10.70 7.27
C HIS A 199 13.51 11.48 7.54
N GLY A 200 13.19 12.47 6.69
CA GLY A 200 11.98 13.28 6.80
C GLY A 200 12.02 14.39 7.86
N ASN A 201 13.05 14.45 8.71
CA ASN A 201 13.11 15.39 9.81
C ASN A 201 14.07 16.55 9.52
N ARG A 202 13.64 17.77 9.86
CA ARG A 202 14.49 18.97 9.89
C ARG A 202 15.70 18.71 10.80
N LYS A 203 16.87 19.18 10.40
CA LYS A 203 18.08 19.18 11.21
C LYS A 203 18.53 20.61 11.43
N GLU A 204 18.77 20.96 12.67
CA GLU A 204 19.34 22.26 12.97
C GLU A 204 20.72 22.41 12.30
N PRO A 205 21.10 23.64 11.91
CA PRO A 205 22.48 23.90 11.55
C PRO A 205 23.37 23.42 12.69
N LYS A 206 24.40 22.63 12.40
CA LYS A 206 25.43 22.35 13.40
C LYS A 206 26.03 23.69 13.80
N THR A 207 25.75 24.18 15.00
CA THR A 207 26.51 25.28 15.60
C THR A 207 27.96 24.80 15.73
N GLN A 208 28.84 25.39 14.93
CA GLN A 208 30.28 25.25 15.14
C GLN A 208 30.56 25.90 16.50
N LYS A 209 30.91 25.07 17.49
CA LYS A 209 31.61 25.50 18.70
C LYS A 209 33.09 25.31 18.48
#